data_AF-A0A7S3QY87-F1
#
_entry.id   AF-A0A7S3QY87-F1
#
_cell.length_a   1.000
_cell.length_b   1.000
_cell.length_c   1.000
_cell.angle_alpha   90.00
_cell.angle_beta   90.00
_cell.angle_gamma   90.00
#
_symmetry.space_group_name_H-M   'P 1'
#
loop_
_entity.id
_entity.type
_entity.pdbx_description
1 polymer ?
#
loop_
_entity_poly.entity_id
_entity_poly.type
_entity_poly.pdbx_seq_one_letter_code
_entity_poly.pdbx_strand_id
1 'polypeptide(L)'
;MTHPDCRHGGLLGHTERERKSSKHSMLYSLCTMAAGMEDSLGIMGESQETLSHRKKVVGEKQRALHQEWQTQVFDKIQERLDKALSKTSPRETEARLQAQMDDFLRTGNTKAGIYRDVICEQDYDPLSTRSRTLKVQTGDLFDPLKRDWIKARNERLNMGLSAGTSGQLARDTFDTKMWSEQNVHSTPYGHCVDKTGAYVVHPLSQSVLEQRRSKLVMDHYNYPNR
;
A
#
# COMPACT_ATOMS: atom_id res chain seq x y z
N MET A 1 45.19 -3.67 -90.63
CA MET A 1 44.17 -2.60 -90.47
C MET A 1 42.95 -3.26 -89.83
N THR A 2 42.90 -3.35 -88.49
CA THR A 2 42.26 -2.44 -87.49
C THR A 2 40.82 -2.85 -87.12
N HIS A 3 40.69 -3.30 -85.85
CA HIS A 3 39.52 -3.48 -84.95
C HIS A 3 38.41 -4.50 -85.30
N PRO A 4 37.88 -5.20 -84.27
CA PRO A 4 36.82 -4.63 -83.44
C PRO A 4 37.07 -4.69 -81.93
N ASP A 5 36.70 -3.60 -81.26
CA ASP A 5 36.61 -3.48 -79.81
C ASP A 5 35.48 -4.36 -79.24
N CYS A 6 35.84 -5.28 -78.35
CA CYS A 6 34.90 -5.93 -77.45
C CYS A 6 34.58 -4.99 -76.28
N ARG A 7 33.38 -4.39 -76.29
CA ARG A 7 32.81 -3.77 -75.09
C ARG A 7 32.40 -4.85 -74.09
N HIS A 8 33.15 -4.99 -73.00
CA HIS A 8 32.71 -5.71 -71.80
C HIS A 8 32.17 -4.70 -70.77
N GLY A 9 30.85 -4.63 -70.65
CA GLY A 9 30.17 -3.81 -69.65
C GLY A 9 28.75 -4.32 -69.42
N GLY A 10 28.60 -5.46 -68.73
CA GLY A 10 27.28 -6.08 -68.50
C GLY A 10 27.06 -6.72 -67.13
N LEU A 11 28.09 -7.02 -66.35
CA LEU A 11 27.94 -7.87 -65.15
C LEU A 11 27.88 -7.13 -63.80
N LEU A 12 28.20 -5.83 -63.76
CA LEU A 12 28.11 -5.02 -62.53
C LEU A 12 26.71 -4.42 -62.29
N GLY A 13 25.84 -4.38 -63.30
CA GLY A 13 24.53 -3.72 -63.21
C GLY A 13 23.43 -4.55 -62.53
N HIS A 14 23.52 -5.88 -62.54
CA HIS A 14 22.46 -6.77 -62.02
C HIS A 14 22.40 -6.78 -60.48
N THR A 15 23.55 -6.87 -59.82
CA THR A 15 23.65 -6.90 -58.34
C THR A 15 23.28 -5.57 -57.71
N GLU A 16 23.55 -4.46 -58.40
CA GLU A 16 23.19 -3.12 -57.93
C GLU A 16 21.69 -2.84 -58.10
N ARG A 17 21.06 -3.40 -59.14
CA ARG A 17 19.60 -3.32 -59.37
C ARG A 17 18.83 -4.13 -58.33
N GLU A 18 19.30 -5.33 -57.99
CA GLU A 18 18.71 -6.16 -56.93
C GLU A 18 18.87 -5.53 -55.55
N ARG A 19 20.03 -4.94 -55.24
CA ARG A 19 20.22 -4.17 -54.00
C ARG A 19 19.32 -2.94 -53.93
N LYS A 20 19.10 -2.23 -55.04
CA LYS A 20 18.19 -1.08 -55.12
C LYS A 20 16.73 -1.51 -54.96
N SER A 21 16.33 -2.62 -55.58
CA SER A 21 14.99 -3.21 -55.46
C SER A 21 14.71 -3.73 -54.05
N SER A 22 15.67 -4.41 -53.41
CA SER A 22 15.57 -4.86 -52.02
C SER A 22 15.47 -3.68 -51.04
N LYS A 23 16.24 -2.60 -51.27
CA LYS A 23 16.13 -1.36 -50.49
C LYS A 23 14.76 -0.70 -50.67
N HIS A 24 14.22 -0.62 -51.89
CA HIS A 24 12.89 -0.10 -52.13
C HIS A 24 11.80 -0.97 -51.49
N SER A 25 11.94 -2.30 -51.52
CA SER A 25 11.02 -3.22 -50.83
C SER A 25 11.05 -3.03 -49.32
N MET A 26 12.24 -2.86 -48.72
CA MET A 26 12.36 -2.59 -47.30
C MET A 26 11.78 -1.23 -46.92
N LEU A 27 12.06 -0.18 -47.70
CA LEU A 27 11.52 1.16 -47.47
C LEU A 27 10.00 1.19 -47.62
N TYR A 28 9.44 0.47 -48.59
CA TYR A 28 8.00 0.35 -48.75
C TYR A 28 7.36 -0.34 -47.55
N SER A 29 7.92 -1.47 -47.10
CA SER A 29 7.46 -2.18 -45.89
C SER A 29 7.52 -1.28 -44.65
N LEU A 30 8.62 -0.54 -44.46
CA LEU A 30 8.77 0.43 -43.37
C LEU A 30 7.75 1.56 -43.44
N CYS A 31 7.48 2.11 -44.62
CA CYS A 31 6.45 3.13 -44.83
C CYS A 31 5.04 2.58 -44.56
N THR A 32 4.73 1.34 -44.97
CA THR A 32 3.44 0.71 -44.69
C THR A 32 3.24 0.46 -43.19
N MET A 33 4.28 0.02 -42.49
CA MET A 33 4.21 -0.12 -41.02
C MET A 33 4.06 1.24 -40.33
N ALA A 34 4.81 2.26 -40.77
CA ALA A 34 4.70 3.61 -40.22
C ALA A 34 3.31 4.21 -40.44
N ALA A 35 2.73 4.06 -41.64
CA ALA A 35 1.37 4.49 -41.94
C ALA A 35 0.33 3.74 -41.07
N GLY A 36 0.49 2.42 -40.90
CA GLY A 36 -0.37 1.62 -40.01
C GLY A 36 -0.22 1.93 -38.51
N MET A 37 0.83 2.65 -38.10
CA MET A 37 1.01 3.15 -36.73
C MET A 37 0.46 4.57 -36.56
N GLU A 38 0.47 5.39 -37.62
CA GLU A 38 0.08 6.81 -37.58
C GLU A 38 -1.41 7.04 -37.85
N ASP A 39 -2.06 6.11 -38.57
CA ASP A 39 -3.51 6.18 -38.82
C ASP A 39 -4.33 5.99 -37.53
N SER A 40 -5.36 6.81 -37.36
CA SER A 40 -6.35 6.72 -36.27
C SER A 40 -7.17 5.42 -36.28
N LEU A 41 -7.13 4.69 -37.40
CA LEU A 41 -7.70 3.35 -37.61
C LEU A 41 -6.63 2.23 -37.50
N GLY A 42 -5.37 2.59 -37.28
CA GLY A 42 -4.27 1.66 -37.09
C GLY A 42 -4.16 1.16 -35.65
N ILE A 43 -3.12 0.36 -35.38
CA ILE A 43 -2.89 -0.32 -34.09
C ILE A 43 -2.82 0.70 -32.94
N MET A 44 -2.29 1.89 -33.19
CA MET A 44 -2.18 2.95 -32.18
C MET A 44 -3.55 3.58 -31.85
N GLY A 45 -4.44 3.69 -32.85
CA GLY A 45 -5.82 4.11 -32.66
C GLY A 45 -6.63 3.13 -31.81
N GLU A 46 -6.58 1.84 -32.14
CA GLU A 46 -7.20 0.77 -31.35
C GLU A 46 -6.62 0.69 -29.93
N SER A 47 -5.30 0.87 -29.78
CA SER A 47 -4.64 0.93 -28.47
C SER A 47 -5.14 2.13 -27.66
N GLN A 48 -5.31 3.30 -28.29
CA GLN A 48 -5.84 4.48 -27.60
C GLN A 48 -7.31 4.31 -27.22
N GLU A 49 -8.12 3.68 -28.09
CA GLU A 49 -9.52 3.38 -27.79
C GLU A 49 -9.63 2.41 -26.60
N THR A 50 -8.88 1.31 -26.60
CA THR A 50 -8.87 0.35 -25.49
C THR A 50 -8.38 0.97 -24.18
N LEU A 51 -7.36 1.83 -24.23
CA LEU A 51 -6.92 2.61 -23.07
C LEU A 51 -8.01 3.58 -22.57
N SER A 52 -8.71 4.25 -23.47
CA SER A 52 -9.80 5.17 -23.12
C SER A 52 -10.97 4.43 -22.49
N HIS A 53 -11.35 3.27 -23.03
CA HIS A 53 -12.38 2.40 -22.51
C HIS A 53 -12.00 1.89 -21.11
N ARG A 54 -10.75 1.43 -20.94
CA ARG A 54 -10.23 1.01 -19.63
C ARG A 54 -10.30 2.16 -18.61
N LYS A 55 -9.91 3.38 -18.97
CA LYS A 55 -10.01 4.55 -18.09
C LYS A 55 -11.46 4.83 -17.68
N LYS A 56 -12.41 4.76 -18.61
CA LYS A 56 -13.85 4.92 -18.32
C LYS A 56 -14.34 3.86 -17.33
N VAL A 57 -14.08 2.59 -17.60
CA VAL A 57 -14.48 1.46 -16.74
C VAL A 57 -13.85 1.58 -15.35
N VAL A 58 -12.57 1.94 -15.27
CA VAL A 58 -11.90 2.17 -13.97
C VAL A 58 -12.55 3.33 -13.21
N GLY A 59 -12.84 4.43 -13.89
CA GLY A 59 -13.51 5.60 -13.29
C GLY A 59 -14.94 5.30 -12.84
N GLU A 60 -15.69 4.47 -13.57
CA GLU A 60 -17.01 3.98 -13.16
C GLU A 60 -16.93 3.11 -11.92
N LYS A 61 -15.99 2.15 -11.89
CA LYS A 61 -15.75 1.30 -10.72
C LYS A 61 -15.35 2.13 -9.49
N GLN A 62 -14.49 3.12 -9.66
CA GLN A 62 -14.08 4.01 -8.57
C GLN A 62 -15.25 4.84 -8.04
N ARG A 63 -16.11 5.37 -8.92
CA ARG A 63 -17.33 6.09 -8.51
C ARG A 63 -18.31 5.18 -7.77
N ALA A 64 -18.54 3.97 -8.27
CA ALA A 64 -19.40 2.99 -7.61
C ALA A 64 -18.86 2.62 -6.22
N LEU A 65 -17.56 2.34 -6.12
CA LEU A 65 -16.90 2.04 -4.84
C LEU A 65 -16.99 3.21 -3.85
N HIS A 66 -16.81 4.44 -4.34
CA HIS A 66 -16.96 5.64 -3.53
C HIS A 66 -18.40 5.81 -3.01
N GLN A 67 -19.41 5.63 -3.88
CA GLN A 67 -20.82 5.70 -3.47
C GLN A 67 -21.17 4.62 -2.44
N GLU A 68 -20.65 3.41 -2.63
CA GLU A 68 -20.82 2.31 -1.68
C GLU A 68 -20.18 2.66 -0.33
N TRP A 69 -18.93 3.12 -0.34
CA TRP A 69 -18.23 3.53 0.88
C TRP A 69 -18.93 4.69 1.59
N GLN A 70 -19.39 5.68 0.83
CA GLN A 70 -20.15 6.82 1.33
C GLN A 70 -21.39 6.35 2.11
N THR A 71 -22.21 5.50 1.48
CA THR A 71 -23.48 5.04 2.06
C THR A 71 -23.24 4.10 3.26
N GLN A 72 -22.26 3.20 3.15
CA GLN A 72 -22.08 2.13 4.14
C GLN A 72 -21.19 2.52 5.32
N VAL A 73 -20.29 3.49 5.13
CA VAL A 73 -19.31 3.91 6.15
C VAL A 73 -19.55 5.36 6.54
N PHE A 74 -19.42 6.30 5.60
CA PHE A 74 -19.43 7.73 5.94
C PHE A 74 -20.76 8.18 6.51
N ASP A 75 -21.87 7.93 5.80
CA ASP A 75 -23.20 8.39 6.18
C ASP A 75 -23.61 7.79 7.53
N LYS A 76 -23.27 6.52 7.79
CA LYS A 76 -23.53 5.87 9.09
C LYS A 76 -22.71 6.47 10.22
N ILE A 77 -21.45 6.84 9.97
CA ILE A 77 -20.62 7.52 10.97
C ILE A 77 -21.19 8.91 11.25
N GLN A 78 -21.55 9.66 10.21
CA GLN A 78 -22.15 10.99 10.36
C GLN A 78 -23.47 10.91 11.11
N GLU A 79 -24.38 10.00 10.75
CA GLU A 79 -25.65 9.83 11.45
C GLU A 79 -25.45 9.52 12.93
N ARG A 80 -24.46 8.69 13.28
CA ARG A 80 -24.12 8.38 14.67
C ARG A 80 -23.53 9.58 15.40
N LEU A 81 -22.69 10.36 14.73
CA LEU A 81 -22.14 11.61 15.28
C LEU A 81 -23.25 12.63 15.50
N ASP A 82 -24.14 12.82 14.54
CA ASP A 82 -25.28 13.73 14.63
C ASP A 82 -26.21 13.32 15.77
N LYS A 83 -26.52 12.02 15.91
CA LYS A 83 -27.28 11.49 17.05
C LYS A 83 -26.59 11.69 18.40
N ALA A 84 -25.26 11.65 18.44
CA ALA A 84 -24.51 11.89 19.68
C ALA A 84 -24.42 13.39 19.99
N LEU A 85 -24.28 14.21 18.96
CA LEU A 85 -24.23 15.67 19.06
C LEU A 85 -25.59 16.24 19.46
N SER A 86 -26.68 15.74 18.87
CA SER A 86 -28.05 16.18 19.17
C SER A 86 -28.49 15.87 20.61
N LYS A 87 -27.87 14.87 21.25
CA LYS A 87 -28.08 14.57 22.67
C LYS A 87 -27.34 15.54 23.59
N THR A 88 -26.30 16.20 23.08
CA THR A 88 -25.49 17.12 23.86
C THR A 88 -26.10 18.50 23.76
N SER A 89 -26.50 19.09 24.90
CA SER A 89 -27.02 20.44 24.87
C SER A 89 -25.89 21.48 24.68
N PRO A 90 -26.17 22.62 24.02
CA PRO A 90 -25.21 23.72 23.93
C PRO A 90 -24.78 24.21 25.31
N ARG A 91 -25.70 24.26 26.27
CA ARG A 91 -25.44 24.68 27.65
C ARG A 91 -24.48 23.75 28.39
N GLU A 92 -24.60 22.43 28.21
CA GLU A 92 -23.63 21.48 28.78
C GLU A 92 -22.25 21.62 28.15
N THR A 93 -22.19 21.94 26.85
CA THR A 93 -20.93 22.19 26.16
C THR A 93 -20.25 23.45 26.70
N GLU A 94 -21.00 24.53 26.89
CA GLU A 94 -20.51 25.77 27.49
C GLU A 94 -20.07 25.57 28.94
N ALA A 95 -20.87 24.88 29.76
CA ALA A 95 -20.50 24.57 31.15
C ALA A 95 -19.22 23.74 31.22
N ARG A 96 -19.04 22.78 30.31
CA ARG A 96 -17.80 22.00 30.21
C ARG A 96 -16.61 22.86 29.81
N LEU A 97 -16.78 23.76 28.85
CA LEU A 97 -15.72 24.69 28.41
C LEU A 97 -15.32 25.66 29.54
N GLN A 98 -16.30 26.18 30.26
CA GLN A 98 -16.08 27.03 31.44
C GLN A 98 -15.31 26.27 32.53
N ALA A 99 -15.73 25.06 32.87
CA ALA A 99 -15.03 24.24 33.86
C ALA A 99 -13.56 23.96 33.47
N GLN A 100 -13.27 23.77 32.18
CA GLN A 100 -11.90 23.60 31.68
C GLN A 100 -11.09 24.88 31.77
N MET A 101 -11.70 26.01 31.45
CA MET A 101 -11.07 27.32 31.60
C MET A 101 -10.75 27.61 33.07
N ASP A 102 -11.69 27.35 33.97
CA ASP A 102 -11.53 27.55 35.41
C ASP A 102 -10.42 26.66 35.98
N ASP A 103 -10.33 25.41 35.53
CA ASP A 103 -9.27 24.48 35.93
C ASP A 103 -7.89 24.97 35.46
N PHE A 104 -7.79 25.42 34.21
CA PHE A 104 -6.57 26.01 33.68
C PHE A 104 -6.14 27.27 34.45
N LEU A 105 -7.08 28.20 34.72
CA LEU A 105 -6.81 29.43 35.46
C LEU A 105 -6.37 29.14 36.90
N ARG A 106 -7.02 28.18 37.57
CA ARG A 106 -6.64 27.75 38.92
C ARG A 106 -5.21 27.24 38.96
N THR A 107 -4.85 26.34 38.04
CA THR A 107 -3.48 25.80 37.98
C THR A 107 -2.47 26.89 37.63
N GLY A 108 -2.80 27.77 36.68
CA GLY A 108 -1.94 28.89 36.28
C GLY A 108 -1.70 29.93 37.37
N ASN A 109 -2.67 30.12 38.27
CA ASN A 109 -2.53 31.03 39.41
C ASN A 109 -1.80 30.38 40.61
N THR A 110 -1.79 29.04 40.71
CA THR A 110 -1.16 28.33 41.84
C THR A 110 0.32 28.05 41.57
N LYS A 111 0.72 27.86 40.30
CA LYS A 111 2.08 27.49 39.91
C LYS A 111 2.68 28.55 38.98
N ALA A 112 4.00 28.74 39.04
CA ALA A 112 4.73 29.73 38.25
C ALA A 112 4.66 29.54 36.72
N GLY A 113 4.03 28.46 36.23
CA GLY A 113 3.80 28.24 34.81
C GLY A 113 3.25 26.86 34.50
N ILE A 114 2.43 26.77 33.46
CA ILE A 114 1.99 25.52 32.83
C ILE A 114 2.76 25.41 31.51
N TYR A 115 3.53 24.33 31.36
CA TYR A 115 4.34 24.09 30.17
C TYR A 115 3.68 23.03 29.27
N ARG A 116 3.82 23.17 27.95
CA ARG A 116 3.18 22.27 26.97
C ARG A 116 3.98 21.02 26.65
N ASP A 117 5.28 21.06 26.91
CA ASP A 117 6.26 20.02 26.61
C ASP A 117 6.35 18.95 27.71
N VAL A 118 6.09 19.31 28.97
CA VAL A 118 6.07 18.40 30.12
C VAL A 118 4.70 18.41 30.79
N ILE A 119 3.95 17.32 30.64
CA ILE A 119 2.66 17.13 31.32
C ILE A 119 2.92 16.50 32.69
N CYS A 120 2.58 17.22 33.75
CA CYS A 120 2.55 16.70 35.11
C CYS A 120 1.11 16.31 35.45
N GLU A 121 0.76 15.03 35.27
CA GLU A 121 -0.61 14.52 35.46
C GLU A 121 -1.19 14.78 36.85
N GLN A 122 -0.33 14.92 37.87
CA GLN A 122 -0.70 15.20 39.26
C GLN A 122 -1.18 16.65 39.45
N ASP A 123 -0.67 17.57 38.63
CA ASP A 123 -0.95 19.01 38.77
C ASP A 123 -2.06 19.44 37.81
N TYR A 124 -1.92 19.09 36.52
CA TYR A 124 -2.86 19.46 35.48
C TYR A 124 -2.58 18.67 34.20
N ASP A 125 -3.59 17.92 33.74
CA ASP A 125 -3.56 17.23 32.46
C ASP A 125 -4.44 17.95 31.42
N PRO A 126 -3.84 18.67 30.46
CA PRO A 126 -4.59 19.34 29.39
C PRO A 126 -5.28 18.36 28.43
N LEU A 127 -4.88 17.08 28.43
CA LEU A 127 -5.41 16.04 27.55
C LEU A 127 -6.54 15.23 28.19
N SER A 128 -6.83 15.45 29.48
CA SER A 128 -7.92 14.80 30.23
C SER A 128 -9.27 14.92 29.50
N THR A 129 -9.47 16.01 28.77
CA THR A 129 -10.63 16.29 27.93
C THR A 129 -10.84 15.28 26.80
N ARG A 130 -9.80 14.60 26.33
CA ARG A 130 -9.91 13.55 25.28
C ARG A 130 -10.78 12.37 25.72
N SER A 131 -10.94 12.14 27.02
CA SER A 131 -11.87 11.13 27.53
C SER A 131 -13.33 11.50 27.26
N ARG A 132 -13.63 12.80 27.21
CA ARG A 132 -14.98 13.39 27.07
C ARG A 132 -15.33 13.76 25.63
N THR A 133 -14.49 13.40 24.66
CA THR A 133 -14.81 13.59 23.24
C THR A 133 -15.84 12.56 22.77
N LEU A 134 -16.63 12.92 21.76
CA LEU A 134 -17.60 12.02 21.16
C LEU A 134 -16.86 10.88 20.46
N LYS A 135 -17.12 9.65 20.90
CA LYS A 135 -16.59 8.43 20.31
C LYS A 135 -17.74 7.64 19.73
N VAL A 136 -17.62 7.29 18.46
CA VAL A 136 -18.59 6.47 17.74
C VAL A 136 -17.99 5.08 17.52
N GLN A 137 -18.76 4.05 17.85
CA GLN A 137 -18.36 2.68 17.56
C GLN A 137 -18.45 2.44 16.05
N THR A 138 -17.42 1.82 15.47
CA THR A 138 -17.31 1.55 14.02
C THR A 138 -17.14 0.07 13.69
N GLY A 139 -17.17 -0.81 14.69
CA GLY A 139 -16.86 -2.24 14.53
C GLY A 139 -17.86 -3.03 13.68
N ASP A 140 -19.09 -2.54 13.57
CA ASP A 140 -20.19 -3.13 12.79
C ASP A 140 -20.31 -2.54 11.37
N LEU A 141 -19.47 -1.56 11.02
CA LEU A 141 -19.49 -0.95 9.70
C LEU A 141 -18.83 -1.86 8.67
N PHE A 142 -19.50 -2.06 7.55
CA PHE A 142 -18.93 -2.74 6.40
C PHE A 142 -18.14 -1.74 5.56
N ASP A 143 -16.83 -1.90 5.55
CA ASP A 143 -15.93 -1.12 4.71
C ASP A 143 -15.67 -1.86 3.40
N PRO A 144 -16.19 -1.37 2.24
CA PRO A 144 -16.00 -2.05 0.96
C PRO A 144 -14.52 -2.13 0.55
N LEU A 145 -13.64 -1.28 1.09
CA LEU A 145 -12.20 -1.36 0.85
C LEU A 145 -11.56 -2.57 1.55
N LYS A 146 -12.22 -3.12 2.58
CA LYS A 146 -11.76 -4.31 3.31
C LYS A 146 -12.39 -5.59 2.79
N ARG A 147 -13.21 -5.54 1.74
CA ARG A 147 -13.95 -6.69 1.22
C ARG A 147 -13.06 -7.89 0.92
N ASP A 148 -11.91 -7.66 0.28
CA ASP A 148 -11.00 -8.75 -0.11
C ASP A 148 -10.36 -9.41 1.12
N TRP A 149 -10.04 -8.62 2.15
CA TRP A 149 -9.53 -9.10 3.43
C TRP A 149 -10.59 -9.90 4.19
N ILE A 150 -11.83 -9.41 4.21
CA ILE A 150 -12.98 -10.09 4.83
C ILE A 150 -13.26 -11.40 4.11
N LYS A 151 -13.23 -11.40 2.76
CA LYS A 151 -13.43 -12.59 1.95
C LYS A 151 -12.35 -13.64 2.22
N ALA A 152 -11.07 -13.27 2.13
CA ALA A 152 -9.96 -14.18 2.39
C ALA A 152 -10.02 -14.77 3.82
N ARG A 153 -10.37 -13.93 4.81
CA ARG A 153 -10.60 -14.39 6.18
C ARG A 153 -11.74 -15.40 6.27
N ASN A 154 -12.89 -15.11 5.65
CA ASN A 154 -14.05 -15.99 5.68
C ASN A 154 -13.78 -17.32 4.98
N GLU A 155 -13.08 -17.31 3.84
CA GLU A 155 -12.64 -18.52 3.16
C GLU A 155 -11.74 -19.37 4.05
N ARG A 156 -10.77 -18.76 4.74
CA ARG A 156 -9.88 -19.46 5.68
C ARG A 156 -10.63 -20.07 6.87
N LEU A 157 -11.61 -19.35 7.41
CA LEU A 157 -12.50 -19.85 8.47
C LEU A 157 -13.33 -21.03 7.99
N ASN A 158 -13.93 -20.93 6.79
CA ASN A 158 -14.73 -22.00 6.20
C ASN A 158 -13.92 -23.27 5.90
N MET A 159 -12.62 -23.13 5.64
CA MET A 159 -11.69 -24.25 5.47
C MET A 159 -11.18 -24.84 6.80
N GLY A 160 -11.64 -24.35 7.96
CA GLY A 160 -11.21 -24.82 9.28
C GLY A 160 -9.76 -24.46 9.65
N LEU A 161 -9.09 -23.61 8.86
CA LEU A 161 -7.68 -23.21 9.03
C LEU A 161 -7.48 -22.11 10.08
N SER A 162 -8.25 -22.16 11.17
CA SER A 162 -8.34 -21.12 12.21
C SER A 162 -7.19 -21.12 13.23
N ALA A 163 -6.01 -21.63 12.87
CA ALA A 163 -4.86 -21.59 13.76
C ALA A 163 -4.20 -20.20 13.73
N GLY A 164 -4.54 -19.35 14.71
CA GLY A 164 -3.59 -18.42 15.34
C GLY A 164 -3.61 -16.94 14.94
N THR A 165 -4.28 -16.51 13.87
CA THR A 165 -4.34 -15.08 13.53
C THR A 165 -5.63 -14.45 14.04
N SER A 166 -5.52 -13.77 15.19
CA SER A 166 -6.53 -12.87 15.73
C SER A 166 -6.81 -11.72 14.74
N GLY A 167 -7.74 -11.93 13.81
CA GLY A 167 -8.70 -10.94 13.35
C GLY A 167 -8.21 -9.63 12.71
N GLN A 168 -6.93 -9.42 12.42
CA GLN A 168 -6.48 -8.18 11.79
C GLN A 168 -6.75 -8.20 10.28
N LEU A 169 -7.63 -7.29 9.84
CA LEU A 169 -7.90 -6.96 8.44
C LEU A 169 -6.77 -6.08 7.85
N ALA A 170 -5.52 -6.35 8.24
CA ALA A 170 -4.35 -5.58 7.91
C ALA A 170 -3.15 -6.51 7.70
N ARG A 171 -2.10 -5.98 7.08
CA ARG A 171 -0.82 -6.67 6.93
C ARG A 171 -0.31 -7.07 8.32
N ASP A 172 0.28 -8.25 8.46
CA ASP A 172 0.89 -8.70 9.71
C ASP A 172 1.95 -7.68 10.16
N THR A 173 1.56 -6.81 11.08
CA THR A 173 2.39 -5.77 11.69
C THR A 173 2.25 -5.87 13.19
N PHE A 174 3.32 -5.53 13.93
CA PHE A 174 3.27 -5.45 15.38
C PHE A 174 2.10 -4.59 15.85
N ASP A 175 1.43 -5.00 16.93
CA ASP A 175 0.40 -4.19 17.57
C ASP A 175 0.97 -2.81 17.91
N THR A 176 0.24 -1.74 17.58
CA THR A 176 0.65 -0.36 17.81
C THR A 176 1.00 -0.10 19.28
N LYS A 177 0.37 -0.83 20.20
CA LYS A 177 0.67 -0.75 21.64
C LYS A 177 2.08 -1.21 22.01
N MET A 178 2.66 -2.16 21.26
CA MET A 178 4.02 -2.65 21.50
C MET A 178 5.07 -1.58 21.21
N TRP A 179 4.76 -0.63 20.32
CA TRP A 179 5.62 0.51 20.02
C TRP A 179 5.58 1.57 21.12
N SER A 180 4.39 1.88 21.67
CA SER A 180 4.25 2.89 22.73
C SER A 180 4.82 2.46 24.07
N GLU A 181 4.78 1.16 24.37
CA GLU A 181 5.30 0.60 25.63
C GLU A 181 6.82 0.35 25.59
N GLN A 182 7.50 0.74 24.50
CA GLN A 182 8.90 0.41 24.21
C GLN A 182 9.21 -1.09 24.32
N ASN A 183 8.21 -1.94 24.02
CA ASN A 183 8.41 -3.39 24.06
C ASN A 183 9.39 -3.82 22.97
N VAL A 184 9.40 -3.11 21.85
CA VAL A 184 10.34 -3.30 20.75
C VAL A 184 11.17 -2.03 20.60
N HIS A 185 12.50 -2.15 20.68
CA HIS A 185 13.43 -1.05 20.43
C HIS A 185 14.41 -1.40 19.32
N SER A 186 14.88 -0.38 18.59
CA SER A 186 15.88 -0.55 17.54
C SER A 186 17.27 -0.50 18.14
N THR A 187 18.12 -1.48 17.83
CA THR A 187 19.55 -1.39 18.07
C THR A 187 20.17 -0.35 17.13
N PRO A 188 21.33 0.23 17.47
CA PRO A 188 22.07 1.15 16.59
C PRO A 188 22.44 0.55 15.23
N TYR A 189 22.40 -0.78 15.10
CA TYR A 189 22.68 -1.53 13.88
C TYR A 189 21.42 -1.83 13.06
N GLY A 190 20.26 -1.28 13.45
CA GLY A 190 19.00 -1.39 12.70
C GLY A 190 18.22 -2.69 12.94
N HIS A 191 18.45 -3.37 14.06
CA HIS A 191 17.71 -4.58 14.43
C HIS A 191 16.68 -4.31 15.52
N CYS A 192 15.53 -4.97 15.47
CA CYS A 192 14.51 -4.88 16.51
C CYS A 192 14.76 -5.91 17.62
N VAL A 193 14.76 -5.47 18.87
CA VAL A 193 14.94 -6.30 20.07
C VAL A 193 13.78 -6.09 21.05
N ASP A 194 13.40 -7.15 21.75
CA ASP A 194 12.36 -7.15 22.78
C ASP A 194 12.89 -6.54 24.10
N LYS A 195 12.04 -6.33 25.10
CA LYS A 195 12.37 -5.86 26.47
C LYS A 195 13.49 -6.65 27.14
N THR A 196 13.69 -7.91 26.74
CA THR A 196 14.71 -8.82 27.25
C THR A 196 16.05 -8.73 26.50
N GLY A 197 16.14 -7.88 25.46
CA GLY A 197 17.31 -7.77 24.59
C GLY A 197 17.41 -8.88 23.53
N ALA A 198 16.42 -9.77 23.45
CA ALA A 198 16.36 -10.80 22.41
C ALA A 198 15.93 -10.21 21.07
N TYR A 199 16.55 -10.69 19.98
CA TYR A 199 16.17 -10.29 18.63
C TYR A 199 14.73 -10.71 18.32
N VAL A 200 13.92 -9.74 17.87
CA VAL A 200 12.57 -10.01 17.37
C VAL A 200 12.68 -10.53 15.94
N VAL A 201 13.01 -11.80 15.80
CA VAL A 201 12.94 -12.52 14.53
C VAL A 201 11.54 -13.12 14.45
N HIS A 202 10.78 -12.84 13.38
CA HIS A 202 9.59 -13.63 13.10
C HIS A 202 10.01 -15.10 13.08
N PRO A 203 9.51 -15.96 14.00
CA PRO A 203 9.88 -17.35 13.98
C PRO A 203 9.45 -17.90 12.62
N LEU A 204 10.43 -18.35 11.83
CA LEU A 204 10.17 -18.97 10.54
C LEU A 204 9.22 -20.15 10.79
N SER A 205 8.17 -20.28 9.99
CA SER A 205 7.27 -21.41 10.12
C SER A 205 8.06 -22.71 10.05
N GLN A 206 7.61 -23.77 10.73
CA GLN A 206 8.29 -25.07 10.70
C GLN A 206 8.56 -25.56 9.27
N SER A 207 7.64 -25.28 8.34
CA SER A 207 7.82 -25.58 6.92
C SER A 207 9.03 -24.89 6.27
N VAL A 208 9.31 -23.64 6.65
CA VAL A 208 10.46 -22.88 6.13
C VAL A 208 11.77 -23.34 6.81
N LEU A 209 11.71 -23.73 8.08
CA LEU A 209 12.85 -24.34 8.78
C LEU A 209 13.22 -25.70 8.17
N GLU A 210 12.24 -26.51 7.79
CA GLU A 210 12.45 -27.79 7.11
C GLU A 210 13.03 -27.62 5.71
N GLN A 211 12.59 -26.61 4.95
CA GLN A 211 13.16 -26.30 3.63
C GLN A 211 14.60 -25.76 3.73
N ARG A 212 14.94 -25.08 4.83
CA ARG A 212 16.29 -24.56 5.10
C ARG A 212 17.23 -25.58 5.74
N ARG A 213 16.73 -26.71 6.23
CA ARG A 213 17.59 -27.81 6.68
C ARG A 213 18.34 -28.38 5.49
N SER A 214 19.63 -28.06 5.39
CA SER A 214 20.51 -28.72 4.45
C SER A 214 20.58 -30.21 4.80
N LYS A 215 20.24 -31.08 3.84
CA LYS A 215 20.44 -32.53 3.96
C LYS A 215 21.90 -32.94 3.72
N LEU A 216 22.76 -31.98 3.37
CA LEU A 216 24.19 -32.17 3.20
C LEU A 216 24.86 -32.18 4.58
N VAL A 217 25.43 -33.34 4.93
CA VAL A 217 26.39 -33.46 6.02
C VAL A 217 27.69 -32.81 5.55
N MET A 218 28.02 -31.64 6.09
CA MET A 218 29.19 -30.85 5.67
C MET A 218 30.49 -31.25 6.39
N ASP A 219 30.43 -32.15 7.37
CA ASP A 219 31.62 -32.51 8.16
C ASP A 219 32.22 -33.83 7.68
N HIS A 220 33.24 -33.73 6.82
CA HIS A 220 34.14 -34.84 6.48
C HIS A 220 35.29 -34.99 7.50
N TYR A 221 35.30 -34.19 8.57
CA TYR A 221 36.34 -34.19 9.60
C TYR A 221 35.73 -34.34 11.00
N ASN A 222 35.18 -35.50 11.31
CA ASN A 222 35.03 -35.92 12.70
C ASN A 222 36.39 -36.43 13.19
N TYR A 223 37.17 -35.55 13.82
CA TYR A 223 38.36 -35.95 14.57
C TYR A 223 37.89 -36.70 15.83
N PRO A 224 38.44 -37.88 16.17
CA PRO A 224 38.06 -38.57 17.39
C PRO A 224 38.55 -37.77 18.60
N ASN A 225 37.62 -37.30 19.42
CA ASN A 225 37.93 -36.81 20.76
C ASN A 225 38.48 -37.98 21.59
N ARG A 226 39.74 -37.87 22.01
CA ARG A 226 40.29 -38.67 23.11
C ARG A 226 39.88 -38.08 24.45
#